data_AF-A0AAD4HDN1-F1
#
_entry.id   AF-A0AAD4HDN1-F1
#
_cell.length_a   1.000
_cell.length_b   1.000
_cell.length_c   1.000
_cell.angle_alpha   90.00
_cell.angle_beta   90.00
_cell.angle_gamma   90.00
#
_symmetry.space_group_name_H-M   'P 1'
#
loop_
_entity.id
_entity.type
_entity.pdbx_description
1 polymer ?
#
loop_
_entity_poly.entity_id
_entity_poly.type
_entity_poly.pdbx_seq_one_letter_code
_entity_poly.pdbx_strand_id
1 'polypeptide(L)'
;MYCSKLRSQLANQESKKRGGKDSGKILGDSLPRLLSGDEFYERVVEFEEAQKRAATEKCTRVEEHKRRAETLAEWKKLEDARKEENKARRDHYHMAIEVWQVEKARA
;
A
#
# COMPACT_ATOMS: atom_id res chain seq x y z
N MET A 1 -12.45 11.81 -14.79
CA MET A 1 -11.41 11.29 -13.86
C MET A 1 -11.11 12.22 -12.68
N TYR A 2 -10.76 13.50 -12.90
CA TYR A 2 -10.38 14.45 -11.83
C TYR A 2 -11.42 14.61 -10.69
N CYS A 3 -12.69 14.79 -11.03
CA CYS A 3 -13.76 15.00 -10.03
C CYS A 3 -14.04 13.78 -9.14
N SER A 4 -13.68 12.57 -9.57
CA SER A 4 -13.82 11.36 -8.74
C SER A 4 -12.73 11.33 -7.67
N LYS A 5 -11.47 11.59 -8.07
CA LYS A 5 -10.32 11.67 -7.17
C LYS A 5 -10.49 12.78 -6.14
N LEU A 6 -10.96 13.95 -6.58
CA LEU A 6 -11.23 15.08 -5.69
C LEU A 6 -12.31 14.74 -4.65
N ARG A 7 -13.41 14.10 -5.07
CA ARG A 7 -14.47 13.65 -4.15
C ARG A 7 -13.95 12.63 -3.13
N SER A 8 -13.16 11.65 -3.56
CA SER A 8 -12.54 10.69 -2.63
C SER A 8 -11.58 11.34 -1.65
N GLN A 9 -10.80 12.33 -2.10
CA GLN A 9 -9.89 13.08 -1.23
C GLN A 9 -10.64 13.91 -0.20
N LEU A 10 -11.69 14.63 -0.62
CA LEU A 10 -12.56 15.40 0.27
C LEU A 10 -13.25 14.49 1.28
N ALA A 11 -13.83 13.37 0.85
CA ALA A 11 -14.47 12.40 1.75
C ALA A 11 -13.50 11.84 2.79
N ASN A 12 -12.26 11.54 2.40
CA ASN A 12 -11.21 11.05 3.31
C ASN A 12 -10.74 12.15 4.28
N GLN A 13 -10.68 13.40 3.81
CA GLN A 13 -10.33 14.54 4.66
C GLN A 13 -11.45 14.84 5.68
N GLU A 14 -12.71 14.77 5.25
CA GLU A 14 -13.88 14.92 6.11
C GLU A 14 -13.98 13.78 7.13
N SER A 15 -13.73 12.53 6.73
CA SER A 15 -13.74 11.40 7.66
C SER A 15 -12.61 11.51 8.69
N LYS A 16 -11.42 11.96 8.30
CA LYS A 16 -10.31 12.25 9.23
C LYS A 16 -10.57 13.43 10.16
N LYS A 17 -11.32 14.44 9.71
CA LYS A 17 -11.72 15.60 10.53
C LYS A 17 -12.83 15.23 11.51
N ARG A 18 -13.79 14.38 11.10
CA ARG A 18 -14.90 13.92 11.94
C ARG A 18 -14.47 12.85 12.93
N GLY A 19 -13.68 11.88 12.49
CA GLY A 19 -13.03 10.88 13.33
C GLY A 19 -11.64 11.34 13.74
N GLY A 20 -11.56 12.54 14.32
CA GLY A 20 -10.31 13.13 14.81
C GLY A 20 -9.59 12.06 15.62
N LYS A 21 -8.41 11.65 15.14
CA LYS A 21 -7.58 10.53 15.64
C LYS A 21 -7.83 10.32 17.14
N ASP A 22 -8.72 9.38 17.48
CA ASP A 22 -9.20 9.20 18.85
C ASP A 22 -7.99 8.88 19.72
N SER A 23 -7.54 9.92 20.40
CA SER A 23 -6.27 9.96 21.10
C SER A 23 -6.48 9.31 22.45
N GLY A 24 -6.73 8.00 22.45
CA GLY A 24 -6.89 7.24 23.68
C GLY A 24 -8.11 7.63 24.53
N LYS A 25 -9.07 8.38 23.97
CA LYS A 25 -10.22 8.89 24.71
C LYS A 25 -11.40 7.93 24.59
N ILE A 26 -12.08 7.70 25.71
CA ILE A 26 -13.33 6.93 25.78
C ILE A 26 -14.47 7.68 25.07
N LEU A 27 -14.46 9.02 25.13
CA LEU A 27 -15.40 9.90 24.44
C LEU A 27 -14.66 10.70 23.36
N GLY A 28 -15.00 10.46 22.09
CA GLY A 28 -14.33 11.04 20.92
C GLY A 28 -14.66 12.52 20.64
N ASP A 29 -15.63 13.11 21.33
CA ASP A 29 -16.06 14.49 21.13
C ASP A 29 -15.28 15.51 22.00
N SER A 30 -14.37 15.04 22.86
CA SER A 30 -13.55 15.84 23.79
C SER A 30 -14.32 16.66 24.84
N LEU A 31 -15.64 16.50 24.92
CA LEU A 31 -16.49 17.20 25.86
C LEU A 31 -16.61 16.39 27.17
N PRO A 32 -16.45 17.03 28.35
CA PRO A 32 -16.75 16.37 29.61
C PRO A 32 -18.23 15.98 29.67
N ARG A 33 -18.51 14.73 30.02
CA ARG A 33 -19.87 14.22 30.25
C ARG A 33 -19.92 13.55 31.61
N LEU A 34 -21.00 13.78 32.34
CA LEU A 34 -21.31 13.03 33.56
C LEU A 34 -22.02 11.75 33.13
N LEU A 35 -21.36 10.62 33.27
CA LEU A 35 -21.93 9.30 32.98
C LEU A 35 -22.32 8.62 34.29
N SER A 36 -23.32 7.73 34.24
CA SER A 36 -23.55 6.80 35.34
C SER A 36 -22.40 5.78 35.43
N GLY A 37 -22.26 5.10 36.57
CA GLY A 37 -21.21 4.07 36.74
C GLY A 37 -21.29 2.97 35.69
N ASP A 38 -22.51 2.50 35.40
CA ASP A 38 -22.76 1.45 34.40
C ASP A 38 -22.43 1.94 32.99
N GLU A 39 -22.88 3.16 32.63
CA GLU A 39 -22.60 3.74 31.32
C GLU A 39 -21.10 3.97 31.12
N PHE A 40 -20.38 4.41 32.16
CA PHE A 40 -18.92 4.53 32.10
C PHE A 40 -18.25 3.16 31.88
N TYR A 41 -18.68 2.13 32.60
CA TYR A 41 -18.11 0.79 32.48
C TYR A 41 -18.30 0.22 31.07
N GLU A 42 -19.51 0.28 30.52
CA GLU A 42 -19.80 -0.17 29.15
C GLU A 42 -18.89 0.53 28.12
N ARG A 43 -18.73 1.85 28.25
CA ARG A 43 -17.87 2.64 27.35
C ARG A 43 -16.40 2.24 27.44
N VAL A 44 -15.90 1.89 28.63
CA VAL A 44 -14.53 1.40 28.79
C VAL A 44 -14.35 0.05 28.11
N VAL A 45 -15.31 -0.87 28.26
CA VAL A 45 -15.26 -2.19 27.61
C VAL A 45 -15.26 -2.05 26.09
N GLU A 46 -16.18 -1.26 25.53
CA GLU A 46 -16.25 -0.99 24.09
C GLU A 46 -14.94 -0.40 23.57
N PHE A 47 -14.36 0.55 24.32
CA PHE A 47 -13.11 1.20 23.98
C PHE A 47 -11.94 0.21 23.96
N GLU A 48 -11.80 -0.64 25.00
CA GLU A 48 -10.74 -1.65 25.04
C GLU A 48 -10.85 -2.66 23.89
N GLU A 49 -12.06 -3.12 23.58
CA GLU A 49 -12.30 -4.01 22.45
C GLU A 49 -11.97 -3.34 21.12
N ALA A 50 -12.33 -2.07 20.94
CA ALA A 50 -11.95 -1.29 19.77
C ALA A 50 -10.42 -1.14 19.65
N GLN A 51 -9.71 -0.88 20.75
CA GLN A 51 -8.25 -0.82 20.76
C GLN A 51 -7.61 -2.15 20.39
N LYS A 52 -8.11 -3.27 20.94
CA LYS A 52 -7.63 -4.62 20.61
C LYS A 52 -7.82 -4.91 19.11
N ARG A 53 -9.00 -4.63 18.56
CA ARG A 53 -9.28 -4.78 17.12
C ARG A 53 -8.33 -3.91 16.27
N ALA A 54 -8.20 -2.62 16.59
CA ALA A 54 -7.31 -1.72 15.88
C ALA A 54 -5.84 -2.16 15.93
N ALA A 55 -5.37 -2.69 17.05
CA ALA A 55 -4.03 -3.25 17.19
C ALA A 55 -3.84 -4.48 16.29
N THR A 56 -4.81 -5.41 16.29
CA THR A 56 -4.77 -6.58 15.40
C THR A 56 -4.76 -6.20 13.93
N GLU A 57 -5.63 -5.28 13.50
CA GLU A 57 -5.68 -4.77 12.13
C GLU A 57 -4.38 -4.07 11.71
N LYS A 58 -3.75 -3.33 12.63
CA LYS A 58 -2.46 -2.70 12.37
C LYS A 58 -1.38 -3.77 12.17
N CYS A 59 -1.35 -4.80 13.01
CA CYS A 59 -0.41 -5.91 12.88
C CYS A 59 -0.61 -6.66 11.56
N THR A 60 -1.85 -7.03 11.21
CA THR A 60 -2.13 -7.72 9.94
C THR A 60 -1.72 -6.88 8.75
N ARG A 61 -2.04 -5.59 8.73
CA ARG A 61 -1.63 -4.67 7.66
C ARG A 61 -0.11 -4.59 7.50
N VAL A 62 0.64 -4.59 8.61
CA VAL A 62 2.11 -4.59 8.56
C VAL A 62 2.63 -5.89 7.95
N GLU A 63 2.09 -7.04 8.35
CA GLU A 63 2.48 -8.34 7.81
C GLU A 63 2.13 -8.49 6.32
N GLU A 64 0.95 -8.04 5.90
CA GLU A 64 0.57 -8.00 4.49
C GLU A 64 1.50 -7.11 3.66
N HIS A 65 1.87 -5.94 4.21
CA HIS A 65 2.82 -5.05 3.55
C HIS A 65 4.19 -5.70 3.39
N LYS A 66 4.70 -6.41 4.41
CA LYS A 66 5.97 -7.15 4.33
C LYS A 66 5.91 -8.24 3.26
N ARG A 67 4.88 -9.10 3.30
CA ARG A 67 4.66 -10.17 2.31
C ARG A 67 4.64 -9.64 0.89
N ARG A 68 3.94 -8.52 0.67
CA ARG A 68 3.89 -7.85 -0.64
C ARG A 68 5.25 -7.29 -1.05
N ALA A 69 5.99 -6.68 -0.13
CA ALA A 69 7.32 -6.15 -0.41
C ALA A 69 8.30 -7.26 -0.81
N GLU A 70 8.25 -8.41 -0.14
CA GLU A 70 9.05 -9.60 -0.45
C GLU A 70 8.74 -10.14 -1.86
N THR A 71 7.45 -10.36 -2.18
CA THR A 71 7.04 -10.82 -3.52
C THR A 71 7.43 -9.83 -4.61
N LEU A 72 7.30 -8.52 -4.38
CA LEU A 72 7.73 -7.50 -5.33
C LEU A 72 9.24 -7.48 -5.52
N ALA A 73 10.03 -7.74 -4.46
CA ALA A 73 11.48 -7.80 -4.55
C ALA A 73 11.94 -9.02 -5.38
N GLU A 74 11.33 -10.18 -5.17
CA GLU A 74 11.59 -11.39 -5.98
C GLU A 74 11.21 -11.18 -7.43
N TRP A 75 10.00 -10.67 -7.68
CA TRP A 75 9.54 -10.34 -9.03
C TRP A 75 10.49 -9.38 -9.74
N LYS A 76 10.95 -8.34 -9.04
CA LYS A 76 11.89 -7.36 -9.62
C LYS A 76 13.22 -8.00 -10.02
N LYS A 77 13.77 -8.90 -9.21
CA LYS A 77 15.00 -9.64 -9.56
C LYS A 77 14.83 -10.46 -10.84
N LEU A 78 13.72 -11.19 -10.96
CA LEU A 78 13.42 -11.98 -12.16
C LEU A 78 13.22 -11.08 -13.38
N GLU A 79 12.54 -9.96 -13.21
CA GLU A 79 12.29 -8.99 -14.26
C GLU A 79 13.58 -8.34 -14.78
N ASP A 80 14.49 -7.99 -13.87
CA ASP A 80 15.80 -7.42 -14.22
C ASP A 80 16.67 -8.47 -14.96
N ALA A 81 16.69 -9.73 -14.51
CA ALA A 81 17.38 -10.81 -15.21
C ALA A 81 16.82 -11.04 -16.63
N ARG A 82 15.48 -11.08 -16.77
CA ARG A 82 14.80 -11.21 -18.07
C ARG A 82 15.15 -10.06 -19.01
N LYS A 83 15.24 -8.83 -18.50
CA LYS A 83 15.60 -7.66 -19.32
C LYS A 83 17.03 -7.76 -19.83
N GLU A 84 17.97 -8.20 -19.00
CA GLU A 84 19.37 -8.35 -19.43
C GLU A 84 19.53 -9.45 -20.48
N GLU A 85 18.86 -10.60 -20.30
CA GLU A 85 18.85 -11.66 -21.32
C GLU A 85 18.25 -11.18 -22.64
N ASN A 86 17.12 -10.47 -22.58
CA ASN A 86 16.47 -9.92 -23.78
C ASN A 86 17.36 -8.88 -24.48
N LYS A 87 18.11 -8.09 -23.72
CA LYS A 87 19.09 -7.15 -24.27
C LYS A 87 20.21 -7.90 -24.99
N ALA A 88 20.83 -8.89 -24.34
CA ALA A 88 21.86 -9.71 -24.97
C ALA A 88 21.37 -10.39 -26.28
N ARG A 89 20.12 -10.89 -26.29
CA ARG A 89 19.53 -11.47 -27.50
C ARG A 89 19.34 -10.44 -28.62
N ARG A 90 18.93 -9.21 -28.28
CA ARG A 90 18.82 -8.11 -29.26
C ARG A 90 20.18 -7.71 -29.80
N ASP A 91 21.18 -7.58 -28.93
CA ASP A 91 22.54 -7.23 -29.32
C ASP A 91 23.12 -8.27 -30.28
N HIS A 92 22.98 -9.56 -29.95
CA HIS A 92 23.37 -10.65 -30.84
C HIS A 92 22.65 -10.61 -32.20
N TYR A 93 21.34 -10.37 -32.19
CA TYR A 93 20.56 -10.22 -33.42
C TYR A 93 21.04 -9.05 -34.28
N HIS A 94 21.34 -7.90 -33.67
CA HIS A 94 21.88 -6.74 -34.38
C HIS A 94 23.25 -7.05 -34.99
N MET A 95 24.15 -7.68 -34.25
CA MET A 95 25.45 -8.11 -34.77
C MET A 95 25.30 -9.08 -35.95
N ALA A 96 24.39 -10.06 -35.85
CA ALA A 96 24.13 -11.01 -36.93
C ALA A 96 23.58 -10.33 -38.18
N ILE A 97 22.72 -9.31 -38.02
CA ILE A 97 22.24 -8.49 -39.14
C ILE A 97 23.40 -7.71 -39.79
N GLU A 98 24.27 -7.10 -39.00
CA GLU A 98 25.42 -6.36 -39.53
C GLU A 98 26.34 -7.28 -40.36
N VAL A 99 26.65 -8.47 -39.84
CA VAL A 99 27.44 -9.48 -40.57
C VAL A 99 26.75 -9.86 -41.87
N TRP A 100 25.45 -10.19 -41.83
CA TRP A 100 24.69 -10.55 -43.02
C TRP A 100 24.64 -9.42 -44.06
N GLN A 101 24.51 -8.16 -43.63
CA GLN A 101 24.53 -7.00 -44.54
C GLN A 101 25.88 -6.85 -45.23
N VAL A 102 26.99 -7.04 -44.49
CA VAL A 102 28.35 -7.01 -45.07
C VAL A 102 28.54 -8.14 -46.07
N GLU A 103 28.12 -9.36 -45.75
CA GLU A 103 28.18 -10.51 -46.65
C GLU A 103 27.37 -10.26 -47.92
N LYS A 104 26.13 -9.76 -47.77
CA LYS A 104 25.26 -9.40 -48.89
C LYS A 104 25.86 -8.33 -49.79
N ALA A 105 26.57 -7.34 -49.24
CA ALA A 105 27.21 -6.29 -50.02
C ALA A 105 28.48 -6.76 -50.77
N ARG A 106 29.05 -7.90 -50.38
CA ARG A 106 30.23 -8.51 -51.03
C ARG A 106 29.86 -9.50 -52.14
N ALA A 107 28.61 -9.97 -52.17
CA ALA A 107 28.05 -10.87 -53.18
C ALA A 107 27.49 -10.09 -54.38
#